data_AF-A0A969HKY4-F1
#
_entry.id   AF-A0A969HKY4-F1
#
_cell.length_a   1.000
_cell.length_b   1.000
_cell.length_c   1.000
_cell.angle_alpha   90.00
_cell.angle_beta   90.00
_cell.angle_gamma   90.00
#
_symmetry.space_group_name_H-M   'P 1'
#
loop_
_entity.id
_entity.type
_entity.pdbx_description
1 polymer ?
#
loop_
_entity_poly.entity_id
_entity_poly.type
_entity_poly.pdbx_seq_one_letter_code
_entity_poly.pdbx_strand_id
1 'polypeptide(L)'
;MTPVTLTDLQASVVDSSAFHELAQYFTLSHTFLNFLQMMQPTRIISPTHHNYIFYQFDETYNHRITRPLNTNLFIESPDSFKTAFERLLTFLADLNRLQATLVDQNVYQDYLNSNEINKVVYTIQQSIGSIGDSFNNPNQSRKRIGQLFERLIKLIIQAVGLECEPRTISLPIPGHSGYEMPYELDLVFSRSKVIIASETKFIHSSEIVGSVKTTSKDRIDKVFLDKYLLTKLLGRDIPVVAIFLHDVQRALKGNSIFGVASTFKSNHFLGYTVALNKLDGVYYVDPRPEMLINERLREQIHDFQQFLMVDLWKLSSR
;
A
#
# COMPACT_ATOMS: atom_id res chain seq x y z
N MET A 1 -33.34 -10.49 1.90
CA MET A 1 -32.12 -10.33 1.07
C MET A 1 -31.34 -11.63 1.15
N THR A 2 -30.88 -12.14 0.02
CA THR A 2 -30.02 -13.33 -0.02
C THR A 2 -28.69 -13.04 0.68
N PRO A 3 -28.16 -13.94 1.53
CA PRO A 3 -26.87 -13.71 2.19
C PRO A 3 -25.74 -13.61 1.15
N VAL A 4 -24.84 -12.65 1.33
CA VAL A 4 -23.67 -12.45 0.46
C VAL A 4 -22.73 -13.66 0.57
N THR A 5 -22.29 -14.17 -0.57
CA THR A 5 -21.36 -15.31 -0.66
C THR A 5 -19.94 -14.87 -0.98
N LEU A 6 -18.96 -15.77 -0.82
CA LEU A 6 -17.57 -15.49 -1.25
C LEU A 6 -17.49 -15.25 -2.76
N THR A 7 -18.36 -15.89 -3.55
CA THR A 7 -18.42 -15.71 -5.01
C THR A 7 -18.88 -14.30 -5.38
N ASP A 8 -19.84 -13.74 -4.64
CA ASP A 8 -20.30 -12.35 -4.84
C ASP A 8 -19.18 -11.35 -4.52
N LEU A 9 -18.40 -11.63 -3.47
CA LEU A 9 -17.21 -10.83 -3.11
C LEU A 9 -16.11 -10.94 -4.16
N GLN A 10 -15.88 -12.12 -4.73
CA GLN A 10 -14.96 -12.31 -5.86
C GLN A 10 -15.40 -11.49 -7.08
N ALA A 11 -16.68 -11.55 -7.45
CA ALA A 11 -17.24 -10.76 -8.55
C ALA A 11 -17.01 -9.26 -8.33
N SER A 12 -17.22 -8.79 -7.10
CA SER A 12 -16.97 -7.40 -6.71
C SER A 12 -15.50 -7.01 -6.85
N VAL A 13 -14.55 -7.87 -6.47
CA VAL A 13 -13.10 -7.58 -6.60
C VAL A 13 -12.67 -7.42 -8.06
N VAL A 14 -13.22 -8.22 -8.98
CA VAL A 14 -12.83 -8.17 -10.41
C VAL A 14 -13.56 -7.11 -11.22
N ASP A 15 -14.59 -6.47 -10.67
CA ASP A 15 -15.33 -5.40 -11.36
C ASP A 15 -14.43 -4.21 -11.67
N SER A 16 -14.08 -4.06 -12.96
CA SER A 16 -13.23 -2.98 -13.44
C SER A 16 -13.85 -1.59 -13.34
N SER A 17 -15.18 -1.51 -13.20
CA SER A 17 -15.92 -0.25 -13.06
C SER A 17 -16.03 0.25 -11.62
N ALA A 18 -15.55 -0.53 -10.65
CA ALA A 18 -15.55 -0.18 -9.23
C ALA A 18 -14.19 0.38 -8.77
N PHE A 19 -14.13 0.76 -7.49
CA PHE A 19 -12.95 1.26 -6.77
C PHE A 19 -12.40 2.60 -7.24
N HIS A 20 -13.25 3.47 -7.77
CA HIS A 20 -12.92 4.87 -8.07
C HIS A 20 -13.10 5.80 -6.87
N GLU A 21 -13.70 5.32 -5.78
CA GLU A 21 -13.92 6.09 -4.55
C GLU A 21 -13.61 5.25 -3.30
N LEU A 22 -13.17 5.91 -2.23
CA LEU A 22 -12.87 5.25 -0.94
C LEU A 22 -14.08 4.50 -0.37
N ALA A 23 -15.31 5.01 -0.61
CA ALA A 23 -16.54 4.37 -0.17
C ALA A 23 -16.73 2.96 -0.75
N GLN A 24 -16.25 2.70 -1.98
CA GLN A 24 -16.34 1.37 -2.59
C GLN A 24 -15.39 0.36 -1.93
N TYR A 25 -14.20 0.82 -1.51
CA TYR A 25 -13.28 0.01 -0.69
C TYR A 25 -13.88 -0.34 0.67
N PHE A 26 -14.54 0.64 1.31
CA PHE A 26 -15.28 0.40 2.55
C PHE A 26 -16.38 -0.65 2.35
N THR A 27 -17.24 -0.48 1.35
CA THR A 27 -18.35 -1.39 1.09
C THR A 27 -17.87 -2.84 0.92
N LEU A 28 -16.85 -3.08 0.10
CA LEU A 28 -16.31 -4.43 -0.08
C LEU A 28 -15.78 -4.99 1.25
N SER A 29 -14.94 -4.22 1.95
CA SER A 29 -14.24 -4.68 3.16
C SER A 29 -15.23 -4.93 4.31
N HIS A 30 -16.17 -4.02 4.52
CA HIS A 30 -17.24 -4.17 5.50
C HIS A 30 -18.13 -5.38 5.19
N THR A 31 -18.46 -5.61 3.90
CA THR A 31 -19.23 -6.80 3.49
C THR A 31 -18.46 -8.09 3.73
N PHE A 32 -17.15 -8.11 3.46
CA PHE A 32 -16.28 -9.24 3.76
C PHE A 32 -16.19 -9.53 5.25
N LEU A 33 -16.04 -8.50 6.09
CA LEU A 33 -16.02 -8.68 7.55
C LEU A 33 -17.36 -9.24 8.07
N ASN A 34 -18.49 -8.75 7.55
CA ASN A 34 -19.81 -9.32 7.87
C ASN A 34 -19.92 -10.78 7.42
N PHE A 35 -19.41 -11.11 6.23
CA PHE A 35 -19.33 -12.48 5.75
C PHE A 35 -18.53 -13.38 6.70
N LEU A 36 -17.35 -12.93 7.16
CA LEU A 36 -16.56 -13.68 8.16
C LEU A 36 -17.32 -13.87 9.47
N GLN A 37 -18.01 -12.83 9.96
CA GLN A 37 -18.78 -12.90 11.20
C GLN A 37 -19.98 -13.85 11.09
N MET A 38 -20.66 -13.91 9.94
CA MET A 38 -21.75 -14.85 9.72
C MET A 38 -21.27 -16.29 9.56
N MET A 39 -20.20 -16.48 8.78
CA MET A 39 -19.67 -17.81 8.46
C MET A 39 -18.93 -18.46 9.65
N GLN A 40 -18.26 -17.65 10.49
CA GLN A 40 -17.38 -18.14 11.56
C GLN A 40 -16.32 -19.14 11.05
N PRO A 41 -15.47 -18.77 10.07
CA PRO A 41 -14.44 -19.67 9.57
C PRO A 41 -13.43 -20.01 10.67
N THR A 42 -12.72 -21.13 10.50
CA THR A 42 -11.74 -21.59 11.49
C THR A 42 -10.59 -20.58 11.58
N ARG A 43 -10.42 -19.96 12.75
CA ARG A 43 -9.36 -18.99 13.04
C ARG A 43 -8.11 -19.70 13.56
N ILE A 44 -7.00 -19.58 12.83
CA ILE A 44 -5.76 -20.32 13.09
C ILE A 44 -4.62 -19.35 13.39
N ILE A 45 -3.97 -19.48 14.53
CA ILE A 45 -2.83 -18.64 14.93
C ILE A 45 -1.55 -19.22 14.33
N SER A 46 -0.70 -18.37 13.75
CA SER A 46 0.59 -18.82 13.20
C SER A 46 1.50 -19.36 14.30
N PRO A 47 2.13 -20.54 14.15
CA PRO A 47 3.08 -21.07 15.13
C PRO A 47 4.46 -20.36 15.09
N THR A 48 4.67 -19.44 14.16
CA THR A 48 5.95 -18.71 14.03
C THR A 48 5.87 -17.28 14.53
N HIS A 49 4.70 -16.64 14.43
CA HIS A 49 4.46 -15.26 14.83
C HIS A 49 3.02 -15.13 15.32
N HIS A 50 2.81 -15.11 16.64
CA HIS A 50 1.46 -15.21 17.24
C HIS A 50 0.53 -14.03 16.93
N ASN A 51 1.07 -12.89 16.49
CA ASN A 51 0.28 -11.75 16.03
C ASN A 51 -0.25 -11.93 14.59
N TYR A 52 0.03 -13.06 13.93
CA TYR A 52 -0.54 -13.39 12.63
C TYR A 52 -1.53 -14.55 12.74
N ILE A 53 -2.66 -14.39 12.07
CA ILE A 53 -3.71 -15.41 11.96
C ILE A 53 -4.04 -15.74 10.51
N PHE A 54 -4.80 -16.82 10.33
CA PHE A 54 -5.40 -17.24 9.08
C PHE A 54 -6.86 -17.60 9.34
N TYR A 55 -7.74 -17.36 8.37
CA TYR A 55 -9.06 -17.98 8.34
C TYR A 55 -9.07 -19.12 7.33
N GLN A 56 -9.61 -20.25 7.73
CA GLN A 56 -9.90 -21.37 6.85
C GLN A 56 -11.42 -21.51 6.69
N PHE A 57 -11.87 -21.40 5.44
CA PHE A 57 -13.28 -21.60 5.09
C PHE A 57 -13.68 -23.08 5.19
N ASP A 58 -14.97 -23.35 5.15
CA ASP A 58 -15.51 -24.72 5.18
C ASP A 58 -15.44 -25.41 3.81
N GLU A 59 -16.05 -26.60 3.71
CA GLU A 59 -16.11 -27.39 2.49
C GLU A 59 -16.82 -26.65 1.33
N THR A 60 -17.80 -25.78 1.63
CA THR A 60 -18.51 -24.96 0.62
C THR A 60 -17.54 -24.14 -0.23
N TYR A 61 -16.40 -23.75 0.34
CA TYR A 61 -15.35 -22.98 -0.34
C TYR A 61 -14.03 -23.74 -0.44
N ASN A 62 -14.08 -25.07 -0.50
CA ASN A 62 -12.93 -25.97 -0.68
C ASN A 62 -11.82 -25.77 0.35
N HIS A 63 -12.17 -25.47 1.60
CA HIS A 63 -11.21 -25.27 2.70
C HIS A 63 -10.12 -24.24 2.41
N ARG A 64 -10.41 -23.26 1.54
CA ARG A 64 -9.45 -22.23 1.20
C ARG A 64 -9.08 -21.40 2.41
N ILE A 65 -7.82 -20.95 2.40
CA ILE A 65 -7.19 -20.28 3.53
C ILE A 65 -6.85 -18.85 3.10
N THR A 66 -7.19 -17.86 3.90
CA THR A 66 -6.76 -16.46 3.69
C THR A 66 -5.26 -16.32 3.89
N ARG A 67 -4.61 -15.32 3.30
CA ARG A 67 -3.24 -14.90 3.65
C ARG A 67 -3.08 -14.62 5.15
N PRO A 68 -1.83 -14.57 5.65
CA PRO A 68 -1.59 -14.15 7.04
C PRO A 68 -2.15 -12.74 7.28
N LEU A 69 -2.88 -12.58 8.39
CA LEU A 69 -3.47 -11.31 8.84
C LEU A 69 -2.82 -10.90 10.16
N ASN A 70 -2.19 -9.72 10.22
CA ASN A 70 -1.63 -9.17 11.45
C ASN A 70 -2.75 -8.66 12.35
N THR A 71 -3.00 -9.31 13.49
CA THR A 71 -4.07 -8.95 14.44
C THR A 71 -3.83 -7.63 15.16
N ASN A 72 -2.61 -7.09 15.10
CA ASN A 72 -2.34 -5.74 15.61
C ASN A 72 -2.86 -4.64 14.67
N LEU A 73 -3.14 -5.00 13.40
CA LEU A 73 -3.57 -4.07 12.35
C LEU A 73 -4.96 -4.38 11.79
N PHE A 74 -5.31 -5.67 11.63
CA PHE A 74 -6.56 -6.10 11.02
C PHE A 74 -7.74 -5.90 11.98
N ILE A 75 -8.72 -5.10 11.57
CA ILE A 75 -9.94 -4.85 12.35
C ILE A 75 -10.95 -5.96 12.02
N GLU A 76 -11.13 -6.92 12.93
CA GLU A 76 -12.01 -8.09 12.71
C GLU A 76 -13.51 -7.73 12.78
N SER A 77 -13.89 -6.72 13.58
CA SER A 77 -15.30 -6.32 13.78
C SER A 77 -15.78 -5.37 12.66
N PRO A 78 -16.90 -5.68 11.97
CA PRO A 78 -17.47 -4.78 10.96
C PRO A 78 -17.82 -3.40 11.50
N ASP A 79 -18.45 -3.33 12.68
CA ASP A 79 -18.84 -2.06 13.31
C ASP A 79 -17.61 -1.23 13.70
N SER A 80 -16.59 -1.88 14.28
CA SER A 80 -15.33 -1.21 14.61
C SER A 80 -14.63 -0.68 13.36
N PHE A 81 -14.63 -1.46 12.28
CA PHE A 81 -14.06 -1.05 10.99
C PHE A 81 -14.82 0.14 10.40
N LYS A 82 -16.15 0.14 10.48
CA LYS A 82 -16.99 1.26 10.03
C LYS A 82 -16.64 2.54 10.78
N THR A 83 -16.61 2.51 12.12
CA THR A 83 -16.24 3.68 12.92
C THR A 83 -14.83 4.17 12.59
N ALA A 84 -13.86 3.26 12.48
CA ALA A 84 -12.49 3.63 12.13
C ALA A 84 -12.38 4.24 10.72
N PHE A 85 -13.14 3.71 9.75
CA PHE A 85 -13.18 4.23 8.39
C PHE A 85 -13.82 5.63 8.32
N GLU A 86 -14.92 5.85 9.04
CA GLU A 86 -15.56 7.18 9.14
C GLU A 86 -14.59 8.22 9.74
N ARG A 87 -13.87 7.84 10.82
CA ARG A 87 -12.83 8.69 11.41
C ARG A 87 -11.69 8.98 10.45
N LEU A 88 -11.25 7.99 9.67
CA LEU A 88 -10.27 8.20 8.61
C LEU A 88 -10.76 9.24 7.60
N LEU A 89 -12.01 9.15 7.13
CA LEU A 89 -12.54 10.14 6.16
C LEU A 89 -12.57 11.56 6.75
N THR A 90 -13.02 11.72 8.00
CA THR A 90 -12.97 13.01 8.69
C THR A 90 -11.54 13.52 8.78
N PHE A 91 -10.62 12.66 9.20
CA PHE A 91 -9.21 12.99 9.31
C PHE A 91 -8.59 13.43 7.97
N LEU A 92 -8.85 12.70 6.87
CA LEU A 92 -8.34 13.07 5.54
C LEU A 92 -8.92 14.41 5.06
N ALA A 93 -10.18 14.70 5.34
CA ALA A 93 -10.81 15.98 5.02
C ALA A 93 -10.18 17.15 5.81
N ASP A 94 -9.89 16.95 7.10
CA ASP A 94 -9.18 17.94 7.91
C ASP A 94 -7.74 18.13 7.44
N LEU A 95 -7.06 17.05 7.06
CA LEU A 95 -5.71 17.09 6.51
C LEU A 95 -5.66 17.80 5.15
N ASN A 96 -6.68 17.67 4.30
CA ASN A 96 -6.81 18.48 3.08
C ASN A 96 -6.93 19.99 3.41
N ARG A 97 -7.77 20.33 4.39
CA ARG A 97 -8.05 21.71 4.77
C ARG A 97 -6.87 22.39 5.46
N LEU A 98 -6.17 21.67 6.35
CA LEU A 98 -5.14 22.21 7.24
C LEU A 98 -3.72 21.85 6.79
N GLN A 99 -3.55 20.82 5.95
CA GLN A 99 -2.28 20.37 5.39
C GLN A 99 -1.20 20.21 6.48
N ALA A 100 0.01 20.73 6.23
CA ALA A 100 1.15 20.66 7.15
C ALA A 100 0.86 21.28 8.53
N THR A 101 -0.10 22.21 8.65
CA THR A 101 -0.42 22.83 9.95
C THR A 101 -1.18 21.90 10.90
N LEU A 102 -1.73 20.79 10.39
CA LEU A 102 -2.38 19.78 11.21
C LEU A 102 -1.38 19.06 12.13
N VAL A 103 -0.12 18.92 11.68
CA VAL A 103 0.94 18.23 12.42
C VAL A 103 1.20 18.91 13.77
N ASP A 104 1.03 20.23 13.82
CA ASP A 104 1.27 21.03 15.02
C ASP A 104 0.07 21.05 15.98
N GLN A 105 -1.04 20.37 15.63
CA GLN A 105 -2.25 20.32 16.43
C GLN A 105 -2.31 19.05 17.27
N ASN A 106 -2.26 19.21 18.61
CA ASN A 106 -2.39 18.11 19.56
C ASN A 106 -3.73 17.34 19.50
N VAL A 107 -4.73 17.86 18.79
CA VAL A 107 -6.10 17.28 18.73
C VAL A 107 -6.11 15.86 18.15
N TYR A 108 -5.18 15.52 17.24
CA TYR A 108 -5.09 14.19 16.65
C TYR A 108 -4.07 13.28 17.31
N GLN A 109 -3.40 13.70 18.39
CA GLN A 109 -2.32 12.91 18.99
C GLN A 109 -2.78 11.51 19.39
N ASP A 110 -3.94 11.38 20.02
CA ASP A 110 -4.50 10.08 20.43
C ASP A 110 -4.89 9.22 19.22
N TYR A 111 -5.40 9.84 18.16
CA TYR A 111 -5.74 9.17 16.90
C TYR A 111 -4.49 8.67 16.16
N LEU A 112 -3.41 9.44 16.17
CA LEU A 112 -2.13 9.04 15.58
C LEU A 112 -1.44 7.96 16.42
N ASN A 113 -1.51 8.06 17.75
CA ASN A 113 -0.96 7.06 18.66
C ASN A 113 -1.69 5.71 18.55
N SER A 114 -2.98 5.71 18.17
CA SER A 114 -3.74 4.47 18.00
C SER A 114 -3.40 3.73 16.70
N ASN A 115 -2.63 4.35 15.80
CA ASN A 115 -2.22 3.81 14.50
C ASN A 115 -3.40 3.43 13.59
N GLU A 116 -4.54 4.14 13.74
CA GLU A 116 -5.81 3.78 13.09
C GLU A 116 -5.76 3.95 11.57
N ILE A 117 -4.97 4.91 11.05
CA ILE A 117 -4.74 5.09 9.61
C ILE A 117 -4.19 3.79 9.01
N ASN A 118 -3.12 3.25 9.58
CA ASN A 118 -2.50 2.03 9.09
C ASN A 118 -3.44 0.82 9.27
N LYS A 119 -4.20 0.74 10.38
CA LYS A 119 -5.20 -0.31 10.61
C LYS A 119 -6.28 -0.34 9.55
N VAL A 120 -6.85 0.82 9.19
CA VAL A 120 -7.91 0.91 8.16
C VAL A 120 -7.36 0.52 6.80
N VAL A 121 -6.22 1.08 6.38
CA VAL A 121 -5.59 0.76 5.08
C VAL A 121 -5.22 -0.73 5.01
N TYR A 122 -4.65 -1.28 6.09
CA TYR A 122 -4.31 -2.70 6.19
C TYR A 122 -5.55 -3.58 6.09
N THR A 123 -6.61 -3.25 6.82
CA THR A 123 -7.86 -4.02 6.82
C THR A 123 -8.46 -4.05 5.42
N ILE A 124 -8.56 -2.90 4.75
CA ILE A 124 -9.06 -2.82 3.37
C ILE A 124 -8.28 -3.75 2.44
N GLN A 125 -6.94 -3.63 2.44
CA GLN A 125 -6.12 -4.42 1.53
C GLN A 125 -6.12 -5.91 1.86
N GLN A 126 -6.16 -6.26 3.13
CA GLN A 126 -6.18 -7.66 3.54
C GLN A 126 -7.55 -8.30 3.35
N SER A 127 -8.66 -7.54 3.39
CA SER A 127 -9.97 -8.02 2.94
C SER A 127 -9.95 -8.35 1.45
N ILE A 128 -9.52 -7.41 0.60
CA ILE A 128 -9.36 -7.63 -0.86
C ILE A 128 -8.44 -8.82 -1.11
N GLY A 129 -7.33 -8.88 -0.38
CA GLY A 129 -6.36 -9.93 -0.46
C GLY A 129 -6.90 -11.31 -0.11
N SER A 130 -7.65 -11.41 0.99
CA SER A 130 -8.25 -12.65 1.47
C SER A 130 -9.30 -13.18 0.50
N ILE A 131 -10.13 -12.30 -0.07
CA ILE A 131 -11.03 -12.65 -1.18
C ILE A 131 -10.19 -13.11 -2.38
N GLY A 132 -9.12 -12.40 -2.69
CA GLY A 132 -8.17 -12.73 -3.77
C GLY A 132 -7.56 -14.13 -3.66
N ASP A 133 -7.27 -14.60 -2.46
CA ASP A 133 -6.73 -15.95 -2.22
C ASP A 133 -7.77 -17.06 -2.49
N SER A 134 -9.04 -16.68 -2.62
CA SER A 134 -10.13 -17.58 -2.96
C SER A 134 -10.38 -17.78 -4.46
N PHE A 135 -9.63 -17.10 -5.34
CA PHE A 135 -9.76 -17.27 -6.79
C PHE A 135 -9.07 -18.52 -7.33
N ASN A 136 -9.59 -19.08 -8.42
CA ASN A 136 -8.97 -20.20 -9.14
C ASN A 136 -7.69 -19.82 -9.91
N ASN A 137 -7.52 -18.54 -10.25
CA ASN A 137 -6.36 -18.03 -10.97
C ASN A 137 -5.52 -17.10 -10.07
N PRO A 138 -4.51 -17.64 -9.35
CA PRO A 138 -3.70 -16.86 -8.42
C PRO A 138 -2.91 -15.73 -9.08
N ASN A 139 -2.54 -15.86 -10.36
CA ASN A 139 -1.74 -14.85 -11.06
C ASN A 139 -2.57 -13.60 -11.36
N GLN A 140 -3.75 -13.81 -11.94
CA GLN A 140 -4.69 -12.73 -12.24
C GLN A 140 -5.16 -12.03 -10.96
N SER A 141 -5.49 -12.81 -9.93
CA SER A 141 -5.88 -12.29 -8.61
C SER A 141 -4.79 -11.40 -8.01
N ARG A 142 -3.52 -11.86 -7.97
CA ARG A 142 -2.39 -11.06 -7.45
C ARG A 142 -2.20 -9.75 -8.21
N LYS A 143 -2.33 -9.77 -9.54
CA LYS A 143 -2.26 -8.54 -10.36
C LYS A 143 -3.37 -7.56 -9.98
N ARG A 144 -4.62 -8.04 -9.88
CA ARG A 144 -5.77 -7.20 -9.52
C ARG A 144 -5.64 -6.62 -8.12
N ILE A 145 -5.24 -7.41 -7.13
CA ILE A 145 -5.00 -6.92 -5.75
C ILE A 145 -3.96 -5.80 -5.76
N GLY A 146 -2.85 -5.99 -6.49
CA GLY A 146 -1.82 -4.95 -6.63
C GLY A 146 -2.35 -3.65 -7.22
N GLN A 147 -3.13 -3.74 -8.29
CA GLN A 147 -3.78 -2.57 -8.91
C GLN A 147 -4.76 -1.87 -7.97
N LEU A 148 -5.53 -2.63 -7.19
CA LEU A 148 -6.44 -2.07 -6.19
C LEU A 148 -5.69 -1.39 -5.04
N PHE A 149 -4.50 -1.86 -4.69
CA PHE A 149 -3.66 -1.19 -3.69
C PHE A 149 -3.09 0.13 -4.20
N GLU A 150 -2.53 0.13 -5.41
CA GLU A 150 -2.06 1.35 -6.08
C GLU A 150 -3.17 2.41 -6.15
N ARG A 151 -4.37 2.01 -6.60
CA ARG A 151 -5.52 2.90 -6.68
C ARG A 151 -6.01 3.38 -5.32
N LEU A 152 -5.96 2.55 -4.27
CA LEU A 152 -6.29 2.97 -2.90
C LEU A 152 -5.33 4.07 -2.42
N ILE A 153 -4.03 3.88 -2.59
CA ILE A 153 -3.02 4.87 -2.19
C ILE A 153 -3.20 6.17 -2.99
N LYS A 154 -3.46 6.08 -4.30
CA LYS A 154 -3.82 7.23 -5.13
C LYS A 154 -4.99 8.00 -4.51
N LEU A 155 -6.11 7.34 -4.22
CA LEU A 155 -7.31 7.97 -3.69
C LEU A 155 -7.07 8.63 -2.33
N ILE A 156 -6.22 8.03 -1.48
CA ILE A 156 -5.85 8.63 -0.19
C ILE A 156 -5.03 9.91 -0.39
N ILE A 157 -4.06 9.91 -1.31
CA ILE A 157 -3.26 11.12 -1.63
C ILE A 157 -4.16 12.22 -2.24
N GLN A 158 -5.11 11.84 -3.09
CA GLN A 158 -6.11 12.77 -3.63
C GLN A 158 -7.05 13.32 -2.56
N ALA A 159 -7.47 12.49 -1.60
CA ALA A 159 -8.36 12.90 -0.52
C ALA A 159 -7.72 13.96 0.39
N VAL A 160 -6.40 13.96 0.54
CA VAL A 160 -5.66 15.01 1.27
C VAL A 160 -5.33 16.24 0.41
N GLY A 161 -5.86 16.33 -0.80
CA GLY A 161 -5.80 17.54 -1.63
C GLY A 161 -4.61 17.63 -2.59
N LEU A 162 -3.84 16.56 -2.78
CA LEU A 162 -2.77 16.53 -3.79
C LEU A 162 -3.30 15.96 -5.11
N GLU A 163 -2.80 16.49 -6.22
CA GLU A 163 -3.00 15.84 -7.51
C GLU A 163 -2.11 14.60 -7.56
N CYS A 164 -2.65 13.47 -8.01
CA CYS A 164 -1.94 12.19 -8.03
C CYS A 164 -2.49 11.29 -9.13
N GLU A 165 -1.68 10.99 -10.13
CA GLU A 165 -2.09 10.19 -11.29
C GLU A 165 -0.98 9.20 -11.68
N PRO A 166 -1.32 7.99 -12.18
CA PRO A 166 -0.34 7.17 -12.88
C PRO A 166 0.12 7.90 -14.14
N ARG A 167 1.37 7.70 -14.54
CA ARG A 167 1.91 8.35 -15.74
C ARG A 167 2.87 7.45 -16.49
N THR A 168 2.73 7.42 -17.81
CA THR A 168 3.77 6.88 -18.70
C THR A 168 4.56 8.04 -19.29
N ILE A 169 5.88 7.98 -19.15
CA ILE A 169 6.81 8.94 -19.78
C ILE A 169 7.82 8.18 -20.63
N SER A 170 8.38 8.83 -21.64
CA SER A 170 9.45 8.27 -22.46
C SER A 170 10.64 9.21 -22.44
N LEU A 171 11.78 8.73 -21.93
CA LEU A 171 13.00 9.53 -21.80
C LEU A 171 13.95 9.25 -22.96
N PRO A 172 14.53 10.26 -23.62
CA PRO A 172 15.53 10.03 -24.67
C PRO A 172 16.79 9.38 -24.07
N ILE A 173 17.43 8.49 -24.84
CA ILE A 173 18.69 7.86 -24.44
C ILE A 173 19.87 8.71 -24.91
N PRO A 174 20.71 9.27 -24.00
CA PRO A 174 21.85 10.08 -24.39
C PRO A 174 22.77 9.35 -25.37
N GLY A 175 23.19 10.05 -26.43
CA GLY A 175 24.04 9.51 -27.48
C GLY A 175 23.35 8.58 -28.49
N HIS A 176 22.04 8.32 -28.36
CA HIS A 176 21.30 7.41 -29.22
C HIS A 176 20.05 8.11 -29.79
N SER A 177 20.26 8.96 -30.81
CA SER A 177 19.17 9.73 -31.44
C SER A 177 18.05 8.81 -31.93
N GLY A 178 16.80 9.18 -31.63
CA GLY A 178 15.60 8.41 -31.99
C GLY A 178 15.26 7.24 -31.06
N TYR A 179 16.08 6.95 -30.04
CA TYR A 179 15.78 5.94 -29.02
C TYR A 179 15.26 6.59 -27.74
N GLU A 180 14.14 6.07 -27.24
CA GLU A 180 13.52 6.47 -25.98
C GLU A 180 13.34 5.26 -25.06
N MET A 181 13.39 5.52 -23.75
CA MET A 181 13.18 4.55 -22.70
C MET A 181 11.84 4.85 -22.00
N PRO A 182 10.81 4.00 -22.17
CA PRO A 182 9.53 4.20 -21.51
C PRO A 182 9.59 3.82 -20.03
N TYR A 183 8.91 4.60 -19.20
CA TYR A 183 8.69 4.34 -17.79
C TYR A 183 7.19 4.36 -17.50
N GLU A 184 6.70 3.29 -16.89
CA GLU A 184 5.35 3.21 -16.31
C GLU A 184 5.46 3.55 -14.81
N LEU A 185 5.05 4.76 -14.44
CA LEU A 185 5.11 5.25 -13.07
C LEU A 185 3.76 4.99 -12.39
N ASP A 186 3.80 4.27 -11.27
CA ASP A 186 2.59 3.90 -10.53
C ASP A 186 1.82 5.15 -10.08
N LEU A 187 2.53 6.13 -9.50
CA LEU A 187 1.98 7.41 -9.08
C LEU A 187 2.95 8.55 -9.40
N VAL A 188 2.42 9.66 -9.89
CA VAL A 188 3.09 10.96 -9.96
C VAL A 188 2.18 11.97 -9.26
N PHE A 189 2.70 12.66 -8.25
CA PHE A 189 1.89 13.58 -7.45
C PHE A 189 2.60 14.88 -7.11
N SER A 190 1.79 15.93 -6.91
CA SER A 190 2.25 17.27 -6.53
C SER A 190 1.13 18.11 -5.88
N ARG A 191 1.49 19.24 -5.24
CA ARG A 191 0.50 20.21 -4.72
C ARG A 191 -0.10 21.13 -5.78
N SER A 192 0.55 21.28 -6.94
CA SER A 192 0.14 22.24 -7.96
C SER A 192 -0.69 21.57 -9.05
N LYS A 193 -1.92 22.04 -9.23
CA LYS A 193 -2.82 21.60 -10.31
C LYS A 193 -2.29 21.88 -11.72
N VAL A 194 -1.33 22.80 -11.84
CA VAL A 194 -0.84 23.31 -13.12
C VAL A 194 0.12 22.33 -13.82
N ILE A 195 0.56 21.27 -13.13
CA ILE A 195 1.75 20.51 -13.55
C ILE A 195 1.45 19.03 -13.87
N ILE A 196 0.28 18.50 -13.50
CA ILE A 196 -0.18 17.18 -13.96
C ILE A 196 -1.00 17.32 -15.26
N ALA A 197 -0.53 18.16 -16.18
CA ALA A 197 -1.01 18.14 -17.55
C ALA A 197 -0.25 17.05 -18.30
N SER A 198 -0.95 16.18 -19.02
CA SER A 198 -0.44 15.20 -19.98
C SER A 198 0.43 15.79 -21.11
N GLU A 199 0.74 17.08 -21.04
CA GLU A 199 1.45 17.87 -22.04
C GLU A 199 2.97 17.90 -21.80
N THR A 200 3.44 17.64 -20.58
CA THR A 200 4.89 17.58 -20.31
C THR A 200 5.43 16.18 -20.60
N LYS A 201 6.32 16.08 -21.60
CA LYS A 201 7.03 14.82 -21.95
C LYS A 201 7.79 14.18 -20.77
N PHE A 202 8.12 14.98 -19.75
CA PHE A 202 8.99 14.59 -18.64
C PHE A 202 8.36 14.92 -17.28
N ILE A 203 8.96 14.40 -16.21
CA ILE A 203 8.61 14.73 -14.83
C ILE A 203 9.02 16.18 -14.57
N HIS A 204 8.18 16.97 -13.91
CA HIS A 204 8.48 18.34 -13.48
C HIS A 204 9.30 18.34 -12.17
N SER A 205 9.97 19.46 -11.84
CA SER A 205 10.81 19.54 -10.63
C SER A 205 10.04 19.42 -9.32
N SER A 206 8.79 19.88 -9.30
CA SER A 206 7.87 19.83 -8.16
C SER A 206 7.08 18.51 -8.05
N GLU A 207 7.31 17.56 -8.96
CA GLU A 207 6.60 16.28 -8.97
C GLU A 207 7.41 15.21 -8.23
N ILE A 208 6.68 14.36 -7.51
CA ILE A 208 7.23 13.20 -6.81
C ILE A 208 6.71 11.94 -7.48
N VAL A 209 7.61 10.98 -7.66
CA VAL A 209 7.26 9.64 -8.14
C VAL A 209 7.01 8.74 -6.94
N GLY A 210 5.84 8.10 -6.90
CA GLY A 210 5.54 7.05 -5.94
C GLY A 210 5.52 5.69 -6.61
N SER A 211 6.27 4.72 -6.08
CA SER A 211 6.05 3.31 -6.42
C SER A 211 5.24 2.62 -5.33
N VAL A 212 4.17 1.93 -5.73
CA VAL A 212 3.26 1.22 -4.82
C VAL A 212 3.27 -0.26 -5.13
N LYS A 213 3.55 -1.09 -4.12
CA LYS A 213 3.55 -2.56 -4.27
C LYS A 213 3.01 -3.22 -3.00
N THR A 214 2.33 -4.35 -3.12
CA THR A 214 1.87 -5.09 -1.93
C THR A 214 3.03 -5.66 -1.09
N THR A 215 4.10 -6.12 -1.75
CA THR A 215 5.31 -6.64 -1.10
C THR A 215 6.54 -6.12 -1.81
N SER A 216 7.63 -5.87 -1.07
CA SER A 216 8.86 -5.33 -1.65
C SER A 216 9.63 -6.43 -2.37
N LYS A 217 10.06 -7.49 -1.67
CA LYS A 217 10.86 -8.60 -2.20
C LYS A 217 12.00 -8.11 -3.12
N ASP A 218 12.14 -8.72 -4.30
CA ASP A 218 12.99 -8.30 -5.42
C ASP A 218 12.48 -7.05 -6.17
N ARG A 219 11.24 -6.60 -5.92
CA ARG A 219 10.70 -5.39 -6.58
C ARG A 219 11.28 -4.10 -6.03
N ILE A 220 11.84 -4.11 -4.82
CA ILE A 220 12.53 -2.93 -4.28
C ILE A 220 13.74 -2.55 -5.15
N ASP A 221 14.41 -3.54 -5.74
CA ASP A 221 15.53 -3.38 -6.66
C ASP A 221 15.14 -2.48 -7.84
N LYS A 222 13.94 -2.70 -8.40
CA LYS A 222 13.39 -1.88 -9.49
C LYS A 222 13.20 -0.42 -9.08
N VAL A 223 12.69 -0.15 -7.88
CA VAL A 223 12.41 1.23 -7.44
C VAL A 223 13.71 2.04 -7.33
N PHE A 224 14.77 1.44 -6.78
CA PHE A 224 16.09 2.07 -6.73
C PHE A 224 16.68 2.30 -8.12
N LEU A 225 16.56 1.31 -9.02
CA LEU A 225 17.05 1.42 -10.39
C LEU A 225 16.31 2.51 -11.16
N ASP A 226 14.99 2.58 -11.03
CA ASP A 226 14.16 3.61 -11.65
C ASP A 226 14.56 5.00 -11.15
N LYS A 227 14.70 5.21 -9.83
CA LYS A 227 15.19 6.50 -9.29
C LYS A 227 16.55 6.87 -9.89
N TYR A 228 17.49 5.93 -9.87
CA TYR A 228 18.84 6.15 -10.39
C TYR A 228 18.82 6.55 -11.87
N LEU A 229 18.13 5.78 -12.72
CA LEU A 229 18.07 6.04 -14.15
C LEU A 229 17.30 7.33 -14.49
N LEU A 230 16.16 7.59 -13.86
CA LEU A 230 15.40 8.83 -14.03
C LEU A 230 16.29 10.05 -13.69
N THR A 231 17.00 9.98 -12.56
CA THR A 231 17.93 11.04 -12.13
C THR A 231 19.06 11.26 -13.14
N LYS A 232 19.64 10.17 -13.65
CA LYS A 232 20.74 10.23 -14.63
C LYS A 232 20.27 10.77 -15.98
N LEU A 233 19.14 10.30 -16.48
CA LEU A 233 18.62 10.66 -17.81
C LEU A 233 18.07 12.09 -17.85
N LEU A 234 17.45 12.56 -16.75
CA LEU A 234 16.93 13.93 -16.66
C LEU A 234 17.99 14.94 -16.17
N GLY A 235 19.18 14.49 -15.76
CA GLY A 235 20.27 15.35 -15.33
C GLY A 235 20.00 16.13 -14.03
N ARG A 236 19.00 15.71 -13.24
CA ARG A 236 18.58 16.34 -11.99
C ARG A 236 18.01 15.30 -11.04
N ASP A 237 18.03 15.56 -9.74
CA ASP A 237 17.40 14.68 -8.76
C ASP A 237 15.88 14.60 -8.98
N ILE A 238 15.36 13.38 -8.87
CA ILE A 238 13.93 13.07 -8.97
C ILE A 238 13.50 12.51 -7.62
N PRO A 239 12.58 13.17 -6.90
CA PRO A 239 12.04 12.64 -5.67
C PRO A 239 11.30 11.32 -5.94
N VAL A 240 11.72 10.23 -5.31
CA VAL A 240 11.07 8.92 -5.43
C VAL A 240 10.82 8.31 -4.07
N VAL A 241 9.55 7.98 -3.80
CA VAL A 241 9.13 7.24 -2.61
C VAL A 241 8.63 5.84 -2.96
N ALA A 242 8.75 4.92 -2.02
CA ALA A 242 8.20 3.57 -2.13
C ALA A 242 7.15 3.33 -1.03
N ILE A 243 5.99 2.79 -1.39
CA ILE A 243 4.92 2.45 -0.45
C ILE A 243 4.61 0.96 -0.60
N PHE A 244 4.79 0.23 0.49
CA PHE A 244 4.56 -1.20 0.57
C PHE A 244 3.41 -1.51 1.53
N LEU A 245 2.60 -2.54 1.24
CA LEU A 245 1.64 -3.03 2.23
C LEU A 245 2.41 -3.72 3.36
N HIS A 246 3.18 -4.77 3.04
CA HIS A 246 3.91 -5.57 4.03
C HIS A 246 5.01 -6.42 3.38
N ASP A 247 5.93 -7.00 4.16
CA ASP A 247 6.87 -8.03 3.68
C ASP A 247 6.67 -9.36 4.41
N VAL A 248 5.53 -9.97 4.15
CA VAL A 248 5.05 -11.17 4.83
C VAL A 248 4.67 -12.22 3.80
N GLN A 249 5.08 -13.47 4.02
CA GLN A 249 4.62 -14.61 3.23
C GLN A 249 4.35 -15.83 4.11
N ARG A 250 3.53 -16.75 3.59
CA ARG A 250 3.35 -18.07 4.19
C ARG A 250 4.67 -18.84 4.20
N ALA A 251 4.88 -19.63 5.24
CA ALA A 251 6.03 -20.49 5.39
C ALA A 251 5.61 -21.83 6.01
N LEU A 252 6.37 -22.89 5.72
CA LEU A 252 6.24 -24.15 6.41
C LEU A 252 7.01 -24.10 7.74
N LYS A 253 6.41 -24.59 8.81
CA LYS A 253 7.08 -24.81 10.11
C LYS A 253 6.80 -26.24 10.56
N GLY A 254 7.78 -27.12 10.39
CA GLY A 254 7.55 -28.56 10.53
C GLY A 254 6.46 -29.01 9.56
N ASN A 255 5.42 -29.66 10.08
CA ASN A 255 4.26 -30.12 9.29
C ASN A 255 3.14 -29.07 9.17
N SER A 256 3.32 -27.87 9.74
CA SER A 256 2.30 -26.81 9.68
C SER A 256 2.52 -25.88 8.49
N ILE A 257 1.44 -25.64 7.73
CA ILE A 257 1.39 -24.68 6.62
C ILE A 257 1.06 -23.24 7.06
N PHE A 258 0.83 -23.03 8.36
CA PHE A 258 0.42 -21.76 8.94
C PHE A 258 1.59 -20.90 9.43
N GLY A 259 2.83 -21.22 9.02
CA GLY A 259 3.99 -20.39 9.32
C GLY A 259 3.99 -19.08 8.53
N VAL A 260 4.76 -18.13 9.02
CA VAL A 260 4.96 -16.79 8.46
C VAL A 260 6.46 -16.48 8.41
N ALA A 261 6.94 -15.98 7.29
CA ALA A 261 8.30 -15.50 7.11
C ALA A 261 8.33 -14.07 6.55
N SER A 262 9.43 -13.36 6.84
CA SER A 262 9.73 -12.06 6.23
C SER A 262 10.18 -12.24 4.78
N THR A 263 9.80 -11.30 3.91
CA THR A 263 10.31 -11.24 2.52
C THR A 263 11.21 -10.06 2.24
N PHE A 264 11.45 -9.24 3.25
CA PHE A 264 12.28 -8.07 3.15
C PHE A 264 13.75 -8.47 3.00
N LYS A 265 14.41 -7.90 1.99
CA LYS A 265 15.85 -8.12 1.72
C LYS A 265 16.67 -6.98 2.32
N SER A 266 16.83 -6.96 3.63
CA SER A 266 17.51 -5.88 4.37
C SER A 266 18.90 -5.54 3.84
N ASN A 267 19.74 -6.55 3.56
CA ASN A 267 21.08 -6.32 3.02
C ASN A 267 21.07 -5.73 1.60
N HIS A 268 20.09 -6.10 0.77
CA HIS A 268 19.94 -5.50 -0.56
C HIS A 268 19.52 -4.04 -0.43
N PHE A 269 18.54 -3.75 0.43
CA PHE A 269 18.10 -2.38 0.69
C PHE A 269 19.25 -1.48 1.16
N LEU A 270 20.05 -1.95 2.13
CA LEU A 270 21.23 -1.23 2.60
C LEU A 270 22.29 -1.09 1.51
N GLY A 271 22.52 -2.14 0.73
CA GLY A 271 23.43 -2.12 -0.42
C GLY A 271 23.03 -1.06 -1.45
N TYR A 272 21.76 -1.00 -1.86
CA TYR A 272 21.26 -0.02 -2.81
C TYR A 272 21.27 1.40 -2.27
N THR A 273 20.95 1.58 -0.99
CA THR A 273 21.07 2.88 -0.30
C THR A 273 22.48 3.47 -0.42
N VAL A 274 23.51 2.62 -0.33
CA VAL A 274 24.91 3.05 -0.38
C VAL A 274 25.42 3.16 -1.82
N ALA A 275 25.07 2.21 -2.69
CA ALA A 275 25.63 2.09 -4.03
C ALA A 275 24.87 2.88 -5.11
N LEU A 276 23.58 3.17 -4.90
CA LEU A 276 22.72 3.90 -5.83
C LEU A 276 22.25 5.22 -5.17
N ASN A 277 21.13 5.77 -5.65
CA ASN A 277 20.51 6.92 -5.03
C ASN A 277 19.61 6.45 -3.87
N LYS A 278 19.76 7.06 -2.69
CA LYS A 278 18.81 6.90 -1.59
C LYS A 278 17.40 7.26 -2.07
N LEU A 279 16.40 6.47 -1.69
CA LEU A 279 15.00 6.87 -1.91
C LEU A 279 14.64 8.02 -0.95
N ASP A 280 13.68 8.85 -1.33
CA ASP A 280 13.22 9.98 -0.52
C ASP A 280 12.30 9.55 0.63
N GLY A 281 11.93 8.26 0.65
CA GLY A 281 11.24 7.62 1.75
C GLY A 281 10.73 6.24 1.34
N VAL A 282 10.74 5.31 2.30
CA VAL A 282 10.16 3.99 2.14
C VAL A 282 9.17 3.74 3.25
N TYR A 283 7.94 3.40 2.88
CA TYR A 283 6.83 3.34 3.81
C TYR A 283 6.17 1.99 3.78
N TYR A 284 5.85 1.45 4.97
CA TYR A 284 5.10 0.20 5.11
C TYR A 284 3.81 0.43 5.87
N VAL A 285 2.73 -0.20 5.45
CA VAL A 285 1.49 -0.24 6.25
C VAL A 285 1.66 -1.22 7.43
N ASP A 286 2.31 -2.36 7.21
CA ASP A 286 2.69 -3.37 8.20
C ASP A 286 4.21 -3.57 8.20
N PRO A 287 4.98 -2.66 8.83
CA PRO A 287 6.43 -2.77 8.91
C PRO A 287 6.85 -3.99 9.73
N ARG A 288 7.92 -4.67 9.29
CA ARG A 288 8.50 -5.79 10.03
C ARG A 288 9.25 -5.28 11.26
N PRO A 289 9.30 -6.04 12.37
CA PRO A 289 9.98 -5.59 13.60
C PRO A 289 11.43 -5.11 13.39
N GLU A 290 12.18 -5.77 12.50
CA GLU A 290 13.55 -5.38 12.16
C GLU A 290 13.66 -3.96 11.57
N MET A 291 12.65 -3.51 10.82
CA MET A 291 12.59 -2.17 10.23
C MET A 291 12.39 -1.08 11.29
N LEU A 292 11.80 -1.45 12.44
CA LEU A 292 11.50 -0.54 13.54
C LEU A 292 12.58 -0.49 14.62
N ILE A 293 13.48 -1.48 14.65
CA ILE A 293 14.52 -1.62 15.67
C ILE A 293 15.90 -1.26 15.11
N ASN A 294 16.19 -1.64 13.86
CA ASN A 294 17.49 -1.39 13.26
C ASN A 294 17.64 0.10 12.88
N GLU A 295 18.57 0.80 13.51
CA GLU A 295 18.80 2.25 13.32
C GLU A 295 19.02 2.62 11.84
N ARG A 296 19.85 1.86 11.11
CA ARG A 296 20.14 2.14 9.69
C ARG A 296 18.93 1.99 8.78
N LEU A 297 18.03 1.05 9.11
CA LEU A 297 16.78 0.89 8.37
C LEU A 297 15.81 2.02 8.70
N ARG A 298 15.68 2.38 9.98
CA ARG A 298 14.77 3.44 10.46
C ARG A 298 15.08 4.83 9.93
N GLU A 299 16.31 5.08 9.48
CA GLU A 299 16.67 6.35 8.83
C GLU A 299 15.89 6.62 7.53
N GLN A 300 15.38 5.57 6.89
CA GLN A 300 14.70 5.68 5.59
C GLN A 300 13.37 4.93 5.52
N ILE A 301 13.16 3.96 6.41
CA ILE A 301 11.95 3.16 6.48
C ILE A 301 11.07 3.67 7.62
N HIS A 302 9.85 4.08 7.26
CA HIS A 302 8.81 4.53 8.18
C HIS A 302 7.50 3.80 7.90
N ASP A 303 6.47 4.08 8.70
CA ASP A 303 5.14 3.58 8.41
C ASP A 303 4.36 4.52 7.47
N PHE A 304 3.23 4.05 6.94
CA PHE A 304 2.42 4.84 6.00
C PHE A 304 1.73 6.06 6.66
N GLN A 305 1.55 6.05 7.98
CA GLN A 305 1.03 7.21 8.71
C GLN A 305 2.07 8.35 8.72
N GLN A 306 3.35 8.04 8.93
CA GLN A 306 4.45 9.01 8.84
C GLN A 306 4.52 9.66 7.44
N PHE A 307 4.33 8.86 6.38
CA PHE A 307 4.23 9.39 5.01
C PHE A 307 3.14 10.46 4.91
N LEU A 308 1.91 10.14 5.28
CA LEU A 308 0.77 11.06 5.15
C LEU A 308 0.89 12.29 6.05
N MET A 309 1.42 12.12 7.26
CA MET A 309 1.47 13.20 8.25
C MET A 309 2.59 14.18 8.00
N VAL A 310 3.74 13.73 7.54
CA VAL A 310 4.96 14.54 7.59
C VAL A 310 5.61 14.60 6.23
N ASP A 311 5.98 13.44 5.68
CA ASP A 311 6.92 13.40 4.58
C ASP A 311 6.25 13.80 3.26
N LEU A 312 4.97 13.47 3.06
CA LEU A 312 4.17 13.95 1.93
C LEU A 312 4.23 15.47 1.83
N TRP A 313 4.09 16.18 2.95
CA TRP A 313 4.07 17.65 2.97
C TRP A 313 5.45 18.25 2.77
N LYS A 314 6.48 17.66 3.40
CA LYS A 314 7.88 18.08 3.21
C LYS A 314 8.33 17.90 1.76
N LEU A 315 8.04 16.76 1.16
CA LEU A 315 8.44 16.43 -0.21
C LEU A 315 7.72 17.32 -1.22
N SER A 316 6.43 17.58 -1.01
CA SER A 316 5.62 18.39 -1.92
C SER A 316 5.76 19.91 -1.76
N SER A 317 6.59 20.36 -0.83
CA SER A 317 6.96 21.77 -0.66
C SER A 317 8.36 22.11 -1.22
N ARG A 318 9.04 21.12 -1.80
CA ARG A 318 10.39 21.29 -2.37
C ARG A 318 10.39 22.12 -3.65
#